data_AF-A0A1V5BNW6-F1
#
_entry.id   AF-A0A1V5BNW6-F1
#
_cell.length_a   1.000
_cell.length_b   1.000
_cell.length_c   1.000
_cell.angle_alpha   90.00
_cell.angle_beta   90.00
_cell.angle_gamma   90.00
#
_symmetry.space_group_name_H-M   'P 1'
#
loop_
_entity.id
_entity.type
_entity.pdbx_description
1 polymer ?
#
loop_
_entity_poly.entity_id
_entity_poly.type
_entity_poly.pdbx_seq_one_letter_code
_entity_poly.pdbx_strand_id
1 'polypeptide(L)'
;MNVFEITTFILLGTILGMAGQAARMVVGLKKKYDEASQGKTEDWFNTKQLVISLMIGGVAGTLGAISLLGEELGKQTLLTLIAVGYAGADFIEGFMQKKLPQ
;
A
#
# COMPACT_ATOMS: atom_id res chain seq x y z
N MET A 1 13.27 -22.23 -7.29
CA MET A 1 13.30 -20.89 -7.91
C MET A 1 14.73 -20.41 -8.01
N ASN A 2 15.10 -19.84 -9.15
CA ASN A 2 16.40 -19.16 -9.30
C ASN A 2 16.38 -17.79 -8.59
N VAL A 3 17.56 -17.25 -8.26
CA VAL A 3 17.69 -15.92 -7.62
C VAL A 3 16.92 -14.84 -8.41
N PHE A 4 17.00 -14.87 -9.73
CA PHE A 4 16.25 -13.96 -10.61
C PHE A 4 14.72 -14.07 -10.46
N GLU A 5 14.18 -15.28 -10.30
CA GLU A 5 12.74 -15.48 -10.11
C GLU A 5 12.29 -14.95 -8.75
N ILE A 6 13.10 -15.16 -7.72
CA ILE A 6 12.84 -14.65 -6.36
C ILE A 6 12.83 -13.13 -6.37
N THR A 7 13.85 -12.50 -6.96
CA THR A 7 13.92 -11.04 -7.10
C THR A 7 12.73 -10.50 -7.90
N THR A 8 12.35 -11.16 -8.99
CA THR A 8 11.20 -10.75 -9.82
C THR A 8 9.89 -10.88 -9.06
N PHE A 9 9.71 -11.96 -8.29
CA PHE A 9 8.52 -12.17 -7.47
C PHE A 9 8.38 -11.13 -6.37
N ILE A 10 9.48 -10.81 -5.68
CA ILE A 10 9.52 -9.77 -4.66
C ILE A 10 9.18 -8.41 -5.28
N LEU A 11 9.82 -8.04 -6.39
CA LEU A 11 9.51 -6.80 -7.12
C LEU A 11 8.04 -6.72 -7.52
N LEU A 12 7.49 -7.82 -8.02
CA LEU A 12 6.10 -7.91 -8.42
C LEU A 12 5.19 -7.68 -7.20
N GLY A 13 5.48 -8.30 -6.07
CA GLY A 13 4.72 -8.05 -4.84
C GLY A 13 4.86 -6.64 -4.30
N THR A 14 6.03 -6.01 -4.41
CA THR A 14 6.20 -4.58 -4.08
C THR A 14 5.28 -3.71 -4.92
N ILE A 15 5.28 -3.90 -6.25
CA ILE A 15 4.47 -3.10 -7.19
C ILE A 15 2.97 -3.35 -6.95
N LEU A 16 2.56 -4.61 -6.78
CA LEU A 16 1.18 -4.95 -6.47
C LEU A 16 0.74 -4.42 -5.10
N GLY A 17 1.64 -4.42 -4.12
CA GLY A 17 1.39 -3.84 -2.81
C GLY A 17 1.15 -2.33 -2.89
N MET A 18 1.99 -1.63 -3.66
CA MET A 18 1.79 -0.21 -3.98
C MET A 18 0.46 0.02 -4.70
N ALA A 19 0.07 -0.86 -5.63
CA ALA A 19 -1.20 -0.75 -6.35
C ALA A 19 -2.41 -0.91 -5.40
N GLY A 20 -2.35 -1.85 -4.46
CA GLY A 20 -3.36 -2.00 -3.41
C GLY A 20 -3.52 -0.70 -2.60
N GLN A 21 -2.40 -0.14 -2.14
CA GLN A 21 -2.43 1.09 -1.36
C GLN A 21 -2.83 2.33 -2.18
N ALA A 22 -2.50 2.36 -3.48
CA ALA A 22 -2.93 3.42 -4.39
C ALA A 22 -4.46 3.46 -4.51
N ALA A 23 -5.13 2.31 -4.56
CA ALA A 23 -6.59 2.25 -4.60
C ALA A 23 -7.23 2.93 -3.38
N ARG A 24 -6.67 2.71 -2.19
CA ARG A 24 -7.10 3.40 -0.96
C ARG A 24 -6.86 4.90 -1.04
N MET A 25 -5.69 5.29 -1.51
CA MET A 25 -5.28 6.69 -1.62
C MET A 25 -6.25 7.50 -2.47
N VAL A 26 -6.69 6.96 -3.62
CA VAL A 26 -7.66 7.63 -4.49
C VAL A 26 -8.98 7.89 -3.77
N VAL A 27 -9.47 6.92 -2.99
CA VAL A 27 -10.69 7.07 -2.19
C VAL A 27 -10.50 8.10 -1.07
N GLY A 28 -9.36 8.07 -0.38
CA GLY A 28 -9.03 9.04 0.68
C GLY A 28 -8.89 10.47 0.17
N LEU A 29 -8.25 10.64 -0.99
CA LEU A 29 -8.12 11.94 -1.68
C LEU A 29 -9.49 12.48 -2.09
N LYS A 30 -10.37 11.65 -2.64
CA LYS A 30 -11.74 12.06 -2.98
C LYS A 30 -12.49 12.57 -1.75
N LYS A 31 -12.38 11.86 -0.62
CA LYS A 31 -13.03 12.27 0.63
C LYS A 31 -12.51 13.63 1.14
N LYS A 32 -11.19 13.83 1.14
CA LYS A 32 -10.57 15.13 1.50
C LYS A 32 -10.99 16.25 0.56
N TYR A 33 -11.12 15.97 -0.73
CA TYR A 33 -11.60 16.93 -1.72
C TYR A 33 -13.04 17.36 -1.47
N ASP A 34 -13.93 16.42 -1.13
CA ASP A 34 -15.32 16.72 -0.76
C ASP A 34 -15.39 17.56 0.53
N GLU A 35 -14.55 17.28 1.53
CA GLU A 35 -14.46 18.07 2.77
C GLU A 35 -13.92 19.50 2.53
N ALA A 36 -12.91 19.64 1.68
CA ALA A 36 -12.35 20.94 1.30
C ALA A 36 -13.36 21.78 0.51
N SER A 37 -14.13 21.15 -0.39
CA SER A 37 -15.19 21.79 -1.16
C SER A 37 -16.34 22.33 -0.30
N GLN A 38 -16.49 21.82 0.94
CA GLN A 38 -17.46 22.30 1.93
C GLN A 38 -16.94 23.45 2.81
N GLY A 39 -15.84 24.11 2.41
CA GLY A 39 -15.32 25.30 3.08
C GLY A 39 -14.31 25.01 4.21
N LYS A 40 -13.86 23.76 4.36
CA LYS A 40 -12.78 23.38 5.27
C LYS A 40 -11.43 23.27 4.54
N THR A 41 -10.83 24.44 4.32
CA THR A 41 -9.38 24.72 4.43
C THR A 41 -8.41 24.31 3.30
N GLU A 42 -7.34 25.12 3.20
CA GLU A 42 -6.33 25.29 2.14
C GLU A 42 -5.28 24.18 1.96
N ASP A 43 -5.32 23.06 2.69
CA ASP A 43 -4.23 22.06 2.68
C ASP A 43 -4.74 20.62 2.45
N TRP A 44 -5.63 20.46 1.47
CA TRP A 44 -6.29 19.20 1.14
C TRP A 44 -5.37 18.15 0.51
N PHE A 45 -4.20 18.56 0.01
CA PHE A 45 -3.28 17.71 -0.76
C PHE A 45 -1.84 17.76 -0.24
N ASN A 46 -1.43 16.73 0.51
CA ASN A 46 -0.05 16.58 0.97
C ASN A 46 0.67 15.46 0.21
N THR A 47 1.42 15.84 -0.84
CA THR A 47 2.16 14.89 -1.69
C THR A 47 3.16 14.04 -0.91
N LYS A 48 3.81 14.58 0.13
CA LYS A 48 4.77 13.80 0.94
C LYS A 48 4.08 12.67 1.67
N GLN A 49 2.90 12.93 2.24
CA GLN A 49 2.11 11.91 2.93
C GLN A 49 1.65 10.82 1.96
N LEU A 50 1.30 11.18 0.72
CA LEU A 50 0.93 10.21 -0.32
C LEU A 50 2.10 9.29 -0.68
N VAL A 51 3.29 9.86 -0.91
CA VAL A 51 4.47 9.07 -1.26
C VAL A 51 4.87 8.13 -0.12
N ILE A 52 4.82 8.60 1.13
CA ILE A 52 5.08 7.76 2.32
C ILE A 52 4.05 6.61 2.39
N SER A 53 2.77 6.91 2.20
CA SER A 53 1.70 5.92 2.21
C SER A 53 1.91 4.84 1.13
N LEU A 54 2.24 5.24 -0.10
CA LEU A 54 2.60 4.32 -1.19
C LEU A 54 3.80 3.44 -0.84
N MET A 55 4.86 4.02 -0.25
CA MET A 55 6.02 3.24 0.18
C MET A 55 5.66 2.20 1.24
N ILE A 56 4.78 2.54 2.18
CA ILE A 56 4.27 1.61 3.19
C ILE A 56 3.52 0.44 2.52
N GLY A 57 2.69 0.71 1.50
CA GLY A 57 2.03 -0.32 0.68
C GLY A 57 3.01 -1.22 -0.07
N GLY A 58 4.09 -0.64 -0.60
CA GLY A 58 5.18 -1.40 -1.22
C GLY A 58 5.90 -2.32 -0.23
N VAL A 59 6.17 -1.84 0.99
CA VAL A 59 6.77 -2.65 2.06
C VAL A 59 5.84 -3.80 2.45
N ALA A 60 4.55 -3.52 2.64
CA ALA A 60 3.56 -4.56 2.94
C ALA A 60 3.47 -5.61 1.83
N GLY A 61 3.45 -5.20 0.56
CA GLY A 61 3.46 -6.10 -0.59
C GLY A 61 4.73 -6.93 -0.72
N THR A 62 5.89 -6.33 -0.43
CA THR A 62 7.18 -7.03 -0.36
C THR A 62 7.16 -8.13 0.70
N LEU A 63 6.66 -7.82 1.89
CA LEU A 63 6.53 -8.80 2.97
C LEU A 63 5.55 -9.92 2.59
N GLY A 64 4.43 -9.57 1.96
CA GLY A 64 3.48 -10.54 1.41
C GLY A 64 4.11 -11.46 0.37
N ALA A 65 4.94 -10.93 -0.53
CA ALA A 65 5.67 -11.71 -1.52
C ALA A 65 6.69 -12.65 -0.87
N ILE A 66 7.35 -12.21 0.20
CA ILE A 66 8.25 -13.08 0.95
C ILE A 66 7.46 -14.22 1.63
N SER A 67 6.25 -13.95 2.12
CA SER A 67 5.40 -14.98 2.74
C SER A 67 4.83 -15.99 1.73
N LEU A 68 4.58 -15.59 0.48
CA LEU A 68 4.03 -16.45 -0.59
C LEU A 68 5.12 -17.06 -1.48
N LEU A 69 6.38 -16.95 -1.06
CA LEU A 69 7.53 -17.36 -1.85
C LEU A 69 7.55 -18.89 -1.99
N GLY A 70 7.45 -19.37 -3.24
CA GLY A 70 7.34 -20.80 -3.55
C GLY A 70 5.92 -21.29 -3.83
N GLU A 71 4.89 -20.44 -3.70
CA GLU A 71 3.57 -20.73 -4.24
C GLU A 71 3.52 -20.55 -5.77
N GLU A 72 2.57 -21.24 -6.42
CA GLU A 72 2.31 -21.04 -7.84
C GLU A 72 1.82 -19.62 -8.11
N LEU A 73 2.41 -18.99 -9.12
CA LEU A 73 2.02 -17.67 -9.59
C LEU A 73 0.69 -17.76 -10.35
N GLY A 74 -0.41 -17.53 -9.63
CA GLY A 74 -1.77 -17.50 -10.18
C GLY A 74 -2.46 -16.15 -9.98
N LYS A 75 -3.63 -15.98 -10.61
CA LYS A 75 -4.49 -14.80 -10.42
C LYS A 75 -4.81 -14.56 -8.94
N GLN A 76 -4.98 -15.64 -8.19
CA GLN A 76 -5.23 -15.59 -6.75
C GLN A 76 -4.05 -14.96 -6.01
N THR A 77 -2.82 -15.39 -6.29
CA THR A 77 -1.59 -14.86 -5.69
C THR A 77 -1.43 -13.36 -5.95
N LEU A 78 -1.74 -12.92 -7.18
CA LEU A 78 -1.70 -11.50 -7.53
C LEU A 78 -2.74 -10.69 -6.74
N LEU A 79 -3.98 -11.18 -6.63
CA LEU A 79 -5.02 -10.53 -5.85
C LEU A 79 -4.68 -10.52 -4.35
N THR A 80 -4.09 -11.60 -3.83
CA THR A 80 -3.60 -11.67 -2.44
C THR A 80 -2.53 -10.61 -2.20
N LEU A 81 -1.56 -10.43 -3.10
CA LEU A 81 -0.52 -9.41 -2.94
C LEU A 81 -1.08 -7.99 -2.93
N ILE A 82 -2.08 -7.71 -3.78
CA ILE A 82 -2.79 -6.42 -3.77
C ILE A 82 -3.53 -6.23 -2.43
N ALA A 83 -4.26 -7.26 -1.97
CA ALA A 83 -5.00 -7.21 -0.72
C ALA A 83 -4.09 -7.06 0.50
N VAL A 84 -2.93 -7.73 0.50
CA VAL A 84 -1.89 -7.60 1.53
C VAL A 84 -1.28 -6.20 1.50
N GLY A 85 -1.04 -5.63 0.32
CA GLY A 85 -0.62 -4.23 0.19
C GLY A 85 -1.60 -3.25 0.82
N TYR A 86 -2.89 -3.41 0.51
CA TYR A 86 -3.96 -2.57 1.04
C TYR A 86 -4.10 -2.73 2.58
N ALA A 87 -4.31 -3.96 3.06
CA ALA A 87 -4.56 -4.22 4.47
C ALA A 87 -3.30 -4.06 5.33
N GLY A 88 -2.14 -4.43 4.80
CA GLY A 88 -0.86 -4.30 5.47
C GLY A 88 -0.44 -2.84 5.61
N ALA A 89 -0.70 -2.00 4.61
CA ALA A 89 -0.43 -0.59 4.75
C ALA A 89 -1.31 0.08 5.81
N ASP A 90 -2.59 -0.27 5.87
CA ASP A 90 -3.51 0.16 6.94
C ASP A 90 -3.02 -0.25 8.32
N PHE A 91 -2.52 -1.48 8.44
CA PHE A 91 -1.96 -1.97 9.69
C PHE A 91 -0.74 -1.15 10.12
N ILE A 92 0.20 -0.90 9.20
CA ILE A 92 1.42 -0.12 9.49
C ILE A 92 1.08 1.33 9.84
N GLU A 93 0.20 1.98 9.06
CA GLU A 93 -0.24 3.35 9.33
C GLU A 93 -1.00 3.47 10.66
N GLY A 94 -1.93 2.54 10.93
CA GLY A 94 -2.67 2.50 12.19
C GLY A 94 -1.77 2.24 13.39
N PHE A 95 -0.74 1.41 13.23
CA PHE A 95 0.27 1.20 14.27
C PHE A 95 1.10 2.46 14.53
N MET A 96 1.51 3.18 13.48
CA MET A 96 2.21 4.47 13.60
C MET A 96 1.38 5.51 14.35
N GLN A 97 0.09 5.67 13.99
CA GLN A 97 -0.80 6.61 14.66
C GLN A 97 -1.01 6.28 16.14
N LYS A 98 -1.02 4.99 16.50
CA LYS A 98 -1.23 4.56 17.89
C LYS A 98 0.02 4.73 18.77
N LYS A 99 1.22 4.70 18.19
CA LYS A 99 2.49 4.74 18.93
C LYS A 99 3.21 6.08 18.92
N LEU A 100 2.86 7.00 18.04
CA LEU A 100 3.33 8.39 18.06
C LEU A 100 2.24 9.28 18.68
N PRO A 101 2.24 9.49 20.01
CA PRO A 101 1.39 10.52 20.60
C PRO A 101 1.79 11.89 20.02
N GLN A 102 0.79 12.69 19.64
CA GLN A 102 0.97 14.09 19.26
C GLN A 102 1.40 14.93 20.47
#